data_AF-A0A6C0EC42-F1
#
_entry.id   AF-A0A6C0EC42-F1
#
_cell.length_a   1.000
_cell.length_b   1.000
_cell.length_c   1.000
_cell.angle_alpha   90.00
_cell.angle_beta   90.00
_cell.angle_gamma   90.00
#
_symmetry.space_group_name_H-M   'P 1'
#
loop_
_entity.id
_entity.type
_entity.pdbx_description
1 polymer ?
#
loop_
_entity_poly.entity_id
_entity_poly.type
_entity_poly.pdbx_seq_one_letter_code
_entity_poly.pdbx_strand_id
1 'polypeptide(L)'
;MDSHKLYMLAMFLVVVGALNWGSVGALKVDLVQKLLGNGDLAKLVYLLVGIAAIYLLSDVRNLYLPFLGETVMPVKVFAESTPAGANVTTEVDAENAVKVVYWASMPKSSDKLTGPQEAYGDFSNSGVVAVVNGKAKLSILCPQEYKVGVTDKKLNKHVHYRLVNANGMLSEVKTKTVEC
;
A
#
# COMPACT_ATOMS: atom_id res chain seq x y z
N MET A 1 9.44 -17.52 6.60
CA MET A 1 8.44 -17.79 5.55
C MET A 1 8.22 -16.48 4.81
N ASP A 2 8.24 -16.50 3.48
CA ASP A 2 7.95 -15.31 2.68
C ASP A 2 6.60 -14.71 3.10
N SER A 3 6.56 -13.43 3.45
CA SER A 3 5.37 -12.74 3.95
C SER A 3 4.20 -12.89 2.97
N HIS A 4 4.51 -12.98 1.67
CA HIS A 4 3.53 -13.20 0.63
C HIS A 4 2.84 -14.58 0.73
N LYS A 5 3.60 -15.63 1.05
CA LYS A 5 3.04 -16.99 1.20
C LYS A 5 2.11 -17.10 2.40
N LEU A 6 2.47 -16.44 3.50
CA LEU A 6 1.61 -16.38 4.69
C LEU A 6 0.32 -15.62 4.39
N TYR A 7 0.40 -14.50 3.66
CA TYR A 7 -0.77 -13.76 3.19
C TYR A 7 -1.69 -14.61 2.31
N MET A 8 -1.14 -15.33 1.34
CA MET A 8 -1.94 -16.24 0.49
C MET A 8 -2.64 -17.33 1.30
N LEU A 9 -1.94 -17.95 2.26
CA LEU A 9 -2.52 -18.96 3.13
C LEU A 9 -3.65 -18.38 4.00
N ALA A 10 -3.43 -17.19 4.57
CA ALA A 10 -4.43 -16.51 5.38
C ALA A 10 -5.68 -16.15 4.54
N MET A 11 -5.49 -15.60 3.34
CA MET A 11 -6.58 -15.33 2.40
C MET A 11 -7.36 -16.59 2.04
N PHE A 12 -6.67 -17.69 1.75
CA PHE A 12 -7.30 -18.98 1.46
C PHE A 12 -8.17 -19.45 2.62
N LEU A 13 -7.64 -19.43 3.85
CA LEU A 13 -8.40 -19.83 5.05
C LEU A 13 -9.63 -18.94 5.26
N VAL A 14 -9.51 -17.63 5.11
CA VAL A 14 -10.65 -16.71 5.23
C VAL A 14 -11.71 -16.98 4.16
N VAL A 15 -11.32 -17.28 2.92
CA VAL A 15 -12.27 -17.68 1.86
C VAL A 15 -12.98 -18.98 2.23
N VAL A 16 -12.27 -19.99 2.72
CA VAL A 16 -12.87 -21.25 3.22
C VAL A 16 -13.89 -20.96 4.32
N GLY A 17 -13.53 -20.12 5.28
CA GLY A 17 -14.43 -19.68 6.36
C GLY A 17 -15.67 -18.97 5.83
N ALA A 18 -15.50 -18.01 4.92
CA ALA A 18 -16.60 -17.25 4.33
C ALA A 18 -17.56 -18.14 3.55
N LEU A 19 -17.04 -19.09 2.76
CA LEU A 19 -17.84 -20.07 2.04
C LEU A 19 -18.61 -21.01 3.00
N ASN A 20 -17.97 -21.45 4.09
CA ASN A 20 -18.64 -22.26 5.11
C ASN A 20 -19.81 -21.48 5.74
N TRP A 21 -19.57 -20.25 6.18
CA TRP A 21 -20.62 -19.43 6.80
C TRP A 21 -21.73 -19.05 5.82
N GLY A 22 -21.39 -18.81 4.54
CA GLY A 22 -22.38 -18.62 3.48
C GLY A 22 -23.27 -19.85 3.30
N SER A 23 -22.69 -21.06 3.31
CA SER A 23 -23.45 -22.31 3.24
C SER A 23 -24.32 -22.53 4.47
N VAL A 24 -23.82 -22.23 5.68
CA VAL A 24 -24.63 -22.32 6.91
C VAL A 24 -25.83 -21.36 6.83
N GLY A 25 -25.63 -20.13 6.38
CA GLY A 25 -26.70 -19.15 6.23
C GLY A 25 -27.74 -19.51 5.15
N ALA A 26 -27.28 -19.97 3.98
CA ALA A 26 -28.15 -20.23 2.84
C ALA A 26 -28.80 -21.63 2.85
N LEU A 27 -28.05 -22.65 3.24
CA LEU A 27 -28.45 -24.06 3.13
C LEU A 27 -28.62 -24.75 4.48
N LYS A 28 -28.24 -24.09 5.59
CA LYS A 28 -28.15 -24.71 6.92
C LYS A 28 -27.20 -25.90 6.96
N VAL A 29 -26.19 -25.90 6.08
CA VAL A 29 -25.16 -26.94 5.99
C VAL A 29 -23.81 -26.34 6.34
N ASP A 30 -23.15 -26.93 7.34
CA ASP A 30 -21.75 -26.65 7.64
C ASP A 30 -20.85 -27.57 6.79
N LEU A 31 -20.16 -26.98 5.82
CA LEU A 31 -19.31 -27.70 4.86
C LEU A 31 -18.07 -28.28 5.54
N VAL A 32 -17.50 -27.56 6.51
CA VAL A 32 -16.32 -28.01 7.24
C VAL A 32 -16.64 -29.24 8.07
N GLN A 33 -17.73 -29.21 8.84
CA GLN A 33 -18.25 -30.37 9.58
C GLN A 33 -18.68 -31.51 8.66
N LYS A 34 -19.31 -31.21 7.52
CA LYS A 34 -19.70 -32.24 6.53
C LYS A 34 -18.50 -33.01 5.96
N LEU A 35 -17.35 -32.33 5.78
CA LEU A 35 -16.13 -32.93 5.23
C LEU A 35 -15.22 -33.57 6.29
N LEU A 36 -15.10 -32.94 7.46
CA LEU A 36 -14.14 -33.34 8.50
C LEU A 36 -14.78 -34.04 9.71
N GLY A 37 -16.11 -34.09 9.76
CA GLY A 37 -16.88 -34.60 10.88
C GLY A 37 -17.08 -33.59 12.00
N ASN A 38 -18.00 -33.93 12.92
CA ASN A 38 -18.32 -33.12 14.09
C ASN A 38 -17.30 -33.40 15.20
N GLY A 39 -16.14 -32.75 15.15
CA GLY A 39 -15.04 -32.99 16.09
C GLY A 39 -13.96 -31.92 16.08
N ASP A 40 -12.81 -32.25 16.66
CA ASP A 40 -11.73 -31.28 16.89
C ASP A 40 -11.06 -30.79 15.61
N LEU A 41 -11.09 -31.56 14.52
CA LEU A 41 -10.61 -31.10 13.21
C LEU A 41 -11.42 -29.91 12.67
N ALA A 42 -12.75 -29.94 12.79
CA ALA A 42 -13.60 -28.82 12.37
C ALA A 42 -13.31 -27.59 13.23
N LYS A 43 -13.20 -27.76 14.56
CA LYS A 43 -12.83 -26.67 15.49
C LYS A 43 -11.47 -26.06 15.15
N LEU A 44 -10.48 -26.90 14.81
CA LEU A 44 -9.16 -26.45 14.41
C LEU A 44 -9.23 -25.58 13.15
N VAL A 45 -10.00 -26.00 12.14
CA VAL A 45 -10.21 -25.18 10.93
C VAL A 45 -10.83 -23.83 11.30
N TYR A 46 -11.89 -23.80 12.11
CA TYR A 46 -12.50 -22.52 12.52
C TYR A 46 -11.53 -21.62 13.28
N LEU A 47 -10.69 -22.20 14.14
CA LEU A 47 -9.64 -21.46 14.85
C LEU A 47 -8.61 -20.88 13.88
N LEU A 48 -8.14 -21.66 12.91
CA LEU A 48 -7.18 -21.22 11.89
C LEU A 48 -7.77 -20.12 11.00
N VAL A 49 -9.05 -20.20 10.65
CA VAL A 49 -9.77 -19.12 9.95
C VAL A 49 -9.76 -17.84 10.79
N GLY A 50 -10.05 -17.93 12.08
CA GLY A 50 -10.02 -16.77 12.98
C GLY A 50 -8.63 -16.14 13.10
N ILE A 51 -7.60 -16.96 13.27
CA ILE A 51 -6.20 -16.51 13.31
C ILE A 51 -5.79 -15.86 11.98
N ALA A 52 -6.19 -16.45 10.85
CA ALA A 52 -5.93 -15.90 9.52
C ALA A 52 -6.58 -14.52 9.34
N ALA A 53 -7.82 -14.35 9.80
CA ALA A 53 -8.48 -13.04 9.78
C ALA A 53 -7.74 -12.00 10.62
N ILE A 54 -7.30 -12.37 11.84
CA ILE A 54 -6.49 -11.48 12.70
C ILE A 54 -5.16 -11.11 12.01
N TYR A 55 -4.50 -12.07 11.37
CA TYR A 55 -3.28 -11.81 10.61
C TYR A 55 -3.53 -10.79 9.49
N LEU A 56 -4.58 -10.94 8.69
CA LEU A 56 -4.92 -10.00 7.62
C LEU A 56 -5.30 -8.59 8.14
N LEU A 57 -5.91 -8.51 9.32
CA LEU A 57 -6.23 -7.23 9.97
C LEU A 57 -4.97 -6.43 10.36
N SER A 58 -3.82 -7.08 10.52
CA SER A 58 -2.55 -6.37 10.76
C SER A 58 -2.10 -5.51 9.58
N ASP A 59 -2.57 -5.80 8.36
CA ASP A 59 -2.37 -5.00 7.14
C ASP A 59 -3.71 -4.60 6.52
N VAL A 60 -4.60 -4.06 7.37
CA VAL A 60 -5.91 -3.57 6.95
C VAL A 60 -5.80 -2.53 5.83
N ARG A 61 -4.75 -1.70 5.84
CA ARG A 61 -4.54 -0.67 4.83
C ARG A 61 -4.44 -1.29 3.43
N ASN A 62 -3.56 -2.25 3.21
CA ASN A 62 -3.37 -2.84 1.89
C ASN A 62 -4.52 -3.79 1.53
N LEU A 63 -5.22 -4.35 2.53
CA LEU A 63 -6.45 -5.12 2.31
C LEU A 63 -7.58 -4.27 1.69
N TYR A 64 -7.81 -3.05 2.21
CA TYR A 64 -8.85 -2.15 1.67
C TYR A 64 -8.36 -1.35 0.46
N LEU A 65 -7.06 -1.07 0.36
CA LEU A 65 -6.46 -0.25 -0.69
C LEU A 65 -5.30 -1.02 -1.34
N PRO A 66 -5.59 -2.08 -2.12
CA PRO A 66 -4.55 -2.96 -2.68
C PRO A 66 -3.57 -2.22 -3.60
N PHE A 67 -4.01 -1.13 -4.23
CA PHE A 67 -3.14 -0.26 -5.05
C PHE A 67 -2.05 0.45 -4.24
N LEU A 68 -2.11 0.46 -2.90
CA LEU A 68 -1.05 0.99 -2.04
C LEU A 68 0.01 -0.05 -1.68
N GLY A 69 -0.27 -1.35 -1.86
CA GLY A 69 0.66 -2.44 -1.57
C GLY A 69 1.78 -2.59 -2.60
N GLU A 70 2.57 -3.66 -2.46
CA GLU A 70 3.64 -4.01 -3.40
C GLU A 70 3.09 -4.26 -4.83
N THR A 71 3.88 -3.90 -5.85
CA THR A 71 3.46 -4.09 -7.25
C THR A 71 4.63 -4.44 -8.15
N VAL A 72 4.38 -5.22 -9.21
CA VAL A 72 5.39 -5.56 -10.22
C VAL A 72 5.41 -4.46 -11.28
N MET A 73 6.57 -3.84 -11.50
CA MET A 73 6.79 -2.95 -12.63
C MET A 73 8.28 -2.98 -13.05
N PRO A 74 8.59 -3.30 -14.32
CA PRO A 74 9.99 -3.45 -14.75
C PRO A 74 10.80 -2.18 -14.57
N VAL A 75 12.00 -2.29 -13.99
CA VAL A 75 12.89 -1.14 -13.71
C VAL A 75 13.12 -0.23 -14.93
N LYS A 76 13.15 -0.83 -16.13
CA LYS A 76 13.41 -0.13 -17.40
C LYS A 76 12.35 0.91 -17.78
N VAL A 77 11.14 0.83 -17.24
CA VAL A 77 10.08 1.80 -17.54
C VAL A 77 10.23 3.11 -16.77
N PHE A 78 11.11 3.15 -15.77
CA PHE A 78 11.37 4.33 -14.95
C PHE A 78 12.57 5.11 -15.48
N ALA A 79 12.34 6.06 -16.36
CA ALA A 79 13.33 7.07 -16.73
C ALA A 79 13.53 8.05 -15.57
N GLU A 80 14.78 8.42 -15.30
CA GLU A 80 15.08 9.41 -14.26
C GLU A 80 14.54 10.78 -14.65
N SER A 81 13.96 11.47 -13.68
CA SER A 81 13.32 12.76 -13.89
C SER A 81 13.21 13.51 -12.57
N THR A 82 13.13 14.83 -12.70
CA THR A 82 12.93 15.74 -11.58
C THR A 82 11.92 16.79 -12.02
N PRO A 83 10.97 17.18 -11.16
CA PRO A 83 9.97 18.19 -11.50
C PRO A 83 10.63 19.54 -11.80
N ALA A 84 10.18 20.21 -12.85
CA ALA A 84 10.68 21.53 -13.20
C ALA A 84 10.40 22.54 -12.07
N GLY A 85 11.41 23.33 -11.71
CA GLY A 85 11.28 24.33 -10.64
C GLY A 85 11.28 23.78 -9.21
N ALA A 86 11.67 22.52 -9.01
CA ALA A 86 11.83 21.93 -7.68
C ALA A 86 12.60 22.86 -6.73
N ASN A 87 12.04 23.13 -5.56
CA ASN A 87 12.57 24.08 -4.58
C ASN A 87 12.78 23.48 -3.19
N VAL A 88 12.40 22.21 -3.00
CA VAL A 88 12.60 21.47 -1.75
C VAL A 88 13.24 20.12 -2.07
N THR A 89 14.17 19.68 -1.23
CA THR A 89 14.78 18.35 -1.34
C THR A 89 14.68 17.62 -0.01
N THR A 90 14.26 16.36 -0.05
CA THR A 90 14.20 15.46 1.11
C THR A 90 14.91 14.15 0.79
N GLU A 91 15.55 13.53 1.77
CA GLU A 91 16.29 12.28 1.59
C GLU A 91 15.50 11.10 2.16
N VAL A 92 15.49 9.95 1.49
CA VAL A 92 14.86 8.72 2.00
C VAL A 92 15.85 7.55 1.99
N ASP A 93 15.70 6.65 2.95
CA ASP A 93 16.46 5.40 3.01
C ASP A 93 15.89 4.39 2.00
N ALA A 94 16.79 3.77 1.24
CA ALA A 94 16.50 2.96 0.07
C ALA A 94 17.54 1.84 -0.14
N GLU A 95 18.08 1.27 0.95
CA GLU A 95 19.21 0.32 0.94
C GLU A 95 19.12 -0.84 -0.06
N ASN A 96 17.91 -1.32 -0.36
CA ASN A 96 17.68 -2.47 -1.23
C ASN A 96 17.08 -2.12 -2.60
N ALA A 97 17.01 -0.83 -2.93
CA ALA A 97 16.38 -0.32 -4.14
C ALA A 97 17.42 0.23 -5.11
N VAL A 98 17.12 0.17 -6.41
CA VAL A 98 17.94 0.77 -7.47
C VAL A 98 17.45 2.16 -7.84
N LYS A 99 16.15 2.41 -7.69
CA LYS A 99 15.51 3.71 -7.95
C LYS A 99 14.44 4.00 -6.91
N VAL A 100 14.08 5.26 -6.78
CA VAL A 100 12.89 5.72 -6.04
C VAL A 100 12.01 6.51 -7.00
N VAL A 101 10.75 6.09 -7.09
CA VAL A 101 9.70 6.84 -7.81
C VAL A 101 8.90 7.59 -6.77
N TYR A 102 8.69 8.89 -6.98
CA TYR A 102 8.09 9.75 -5.97
C TYR A 102 7.14 10.79 -6.57
N TRP A 103 6.17 11.23 -5.79
CA TRP A 103 5.20 12.27 -6.16
C TRP A 103 4.69 12.99 -4.92
N ALA A 104 4.31 14.24 -5.08
CA ALA A 104 3.71 15.06 -4.02
C ALA A 104 2.55 15.90 -4.57
N SER A 105 1.77 16.51 -3.69
CA SER A 105 0.76 17.48 -4.11
C SER A 105 1.40 18.69 -4.78
N MET A 106 0.67 19.33 -5.69
CA MET A 106 1.10 20.59 -6.29
C MET A 106 1.25 21.68 -5.22
N PRO A 107 2.08 22.71 -5.44
CA PRO A 107 2.11 23.89 -4.59
C PRO A 107 0.74 24.54 -4.45
N LYS A 108 0.60 25.33 -3.39
CA LYS A 108 -0.69 25.93 -2.99
C LYS A 108 -1.41 26.56 -4.19
N SER A 109 -2.55 25.96 -4.54
CA SER A 109 -3.41 26.39 -5.65
C SER A 109 -4.82 26.76 -5.19
N SER A 110 -5.29 26.20 -4.08
CA SER A 110 -6.61 26.45 -3.48
C SER A 110 -6.58 26.14 -1.97
N ASP A 111 -7.36 26.88 -1.17
CA ASP A 111 -7.51 26.63 0.27
C ASP A 111 -8.45 25.44 0.58
N LYS A 112 -9.14 24.90 -0.42
CA LYS A 112 -10.14 23.85 -0.27
C LYS A 112 -9.95 22.75 -1.30
N LEU A 113 -8.90 21.95 -1.12
CA LEU A 113 -8.72 20.72 -1.90
C LEU A 113 -9.47 19.56 -1.24
N THR A 114 -10.41 18.99 -1.98
CA THR A 114 -11.20 17.83 -1.59
C THR A 114 -10.65 16.57 -2.23
N GLY A 115 -9.58 16.04 -1.62
CA GLY A 115 -9.04 14.73 -1.96
C GLY A 115 -7.76 14.74 -2.81
N PRO A 116 -7.17 13.55 -3.03
CA PRO A 116 -5.85 13.42 -3.65
C PRO A 116 -5.80 13.85 -5.12
N GLN A 117 -6.88 13.65 -5.90
CA GLN A 117 -6.90 13.95 -7.34
C GLN A 117 -6.69 15.44 -7.59
N GLU A 118 -7.41 16.29 -6.85
CA GLU A 118 -7.26 17.74 -6.93
C GLU A 118 -5.89 18.19 -6.41
N ALA A 119 -5.38 17.52 -5.36
CA ALA A 119 -4.09 17.86 -4.78
C ALA A 119 -2.90 17.53 -5.68
N TYR A 120 -2.93 16.42 -6.41
CA TYR A 120 -1.86 16.03 -7.33
C TYR A 120 -1.91 16.76 -8.68
N GLY A 121 -3.08 17.25 -9.09
CA GLY A 121 -3.25 17.97 -10.35
C GLY A 121 -2.85 17.11 -11.56
N ASP A 122 -1.84 17.56 -12.30
CA ASP A 122 -1.32 16.91 -13.50
C ASP A 122 -0.16 15.94 -13.22
N PHE A 123 0.15 15.67 -11.95
CA PHE A 123 1.29 14.87 -11.50
C PHE A 123 2.67 15.43 -11.89
N SER A 124 2.76 16.71 -12.30
CA SER A 124 4.05 17.32 -12.66
C SER A 124 4.99 17.45 -11.47
N ASN A 125 4.49 17.47 -10.22
CA ASN A 125 5.31 17.40 -9.01
C ASN A 125 5.69 15.94 -8.65
N SER A 126 6.33 15.25 -9.60
CA SER A 126 6.79 13.88 -9.46
C SER A 126 8.15 13.67 -10.12
N GLY A 127 8.82 12.57 -9.77
CA GLY A 127 10.12 12.25 -10.33
C GLY A 127 10.56 10.82 -10.06
N VAL A 128 11.71 10.50 -10.63
CA VAL A 128 12.40 9.23 -10.44
C VAL A 128 13.87 9.53 -10.25
N VAL A 129 14.47 9.02 -9.17
CA VAL A 129 15.89 9.21 -8.88
C VAL A 129 16.57 7.87 -8.62
N ALA A 130 17.83 7.75 -9.04
CA ALA A 130 18.68 6.61 -8.70
C ALA A 130 19.00 6.60 -7.20
N VAL A 131 19.17 5.40 -6.64
CA VAL A 131 19.66 5.22 -5.27
C VAL A 131 21.19 5.23 -5.27
N VAL A 132 21.78 6.04 -4.39
CA VAL A 132 23.22 6.15 -4.21
C VAL A 132 23.55 5.92 -2.74
N ASN A 133 24.42 4.94 -2.44
CA ASN A 133 24.81 4.57 -1.06
C ASN A 133 23.60 4.30 -0.15
N GLY A 134 22.59 3.60 -0.69
CA GLY A 134 21.37 3.24 0.04
C GLY A 134 20.43 4.41 0.34
N LYS A 135 20.64 5.58 -0.28
CA LYS A 135 19.84 6.78 -0.08
C LYS A 135 19.39 7.39 -1.40
N ALA A 136 18.26 8.08 -1.37
CA ALA A 136 17.71 8.79 -2.52
C ALA A 136 17.31 10.21 -2.12
N LYS A 137 17.76 11.20 -2.90
CA LYS A 137 17.38 12.61 -2.73
C LYS A 137 16.22 12.92 -3.65
N LEU A 138 15.07 13.23 -3.07
CA LEU A 138 13.82 13.53 -3.76
C LEU A 138 13.68 15.04 -3.84
N SER A 139 13.76 15.59 -5.05
CA SER A 139 13.54 17.02 -5.29
C SER A 139 12.12 17.25 -5.80
N ILE A 140 11.37 18.12 -5.12
CA ILE A 140 9.96 18.42 -5.39
C ILE A 140 9.71 19.93 -5.30
N LEU A 141 8.59 20.38 -5.86
CA LEU A 141 7.99 21.65 -5.49
C LEU A 141 7.36 21.52 -4.09
N CYS A 142 7.48 22.55 -3.25
CA CYS A 142 6.92 22.55 -1.89
C CYS A 142 5.43 22.20 -1.92
N PRO A 143 5.03 21.03 -1.35
CA PRO A 143 3.67 20.55 -1.47
C PRO A 143 2.72 21.32 -0.55
N GLN A 144 1.42 21.21 -0.83
CA GLN A 144 0.36 21.76 0.02
C GLN A 144 -0.36 20.67 0.83
N GLU A 145 -0.95 21.08 1.93
CA GLU A 145 -1.80 20.23 2.76
C GLU A 145 -3.16 20.03 2.10
N TYR A 146 -3.76 18.86 2.27
CA TYR A 146 -5.09 18.56 1.76
C TYR A 146 -5.80 17.55 2.65
N LYS A 147 -7.12 17.43 2.47
CA LYS A 147 -7.95 16.49 3.23
C LYS A 147 -8.16 15.20 2.46
N VAL A 148 -8.23 14.09 3.18
CA VAL A 148 -8.51 12.76 2.62
C VAL A 148 -9.62 12.04 3.37
N GLY A 149 -10.41 11.29 2.61
CA GLY A 149 -11.45 10.39 3.12
C GLY A 149 -12.70 11.11 3.62
N VAL A 150 -13.66 10.31 4.09
CA VAL A 150 -14.96 10.77 4.61
C VAL A 150 -14.81 11.51 5.94
N THR A 151 -13.71 11.26 6.67
CA THR A 151 -13.45 11.83 8.00
C THR A 151 -12.69 13.16 7.96
N ASP A 152 -12.51 13.77 6.79
CA ASP A 152 -11.89 15.10 6.64
C ASP A 152 -10.48 15.22 7.25
N LYS A 153 -9.74 14.09 7.29
CA LYS A 153 -8.42 14.03 7.89
C LYS A 153 -7.45 14.89 7.09
N LYS A 154 -6.90 15.91 7.73
CA LYS A 154 -5.89 16.79 7.14
C LYS A 154 -4.54 16.07 7.10
N LEU A 155 -3.91 16.04 5.93
CA LEU A 155 -2.55 15.57 5.75
C LEU A 155 -1.59 16.75 5.69
N ASN A 156 -0.54 16.69 6.51
CA ASN A 156 0.57 17.66 6.49
C ASN A 156 1.32 17.57 5.15
N LYS A 157 2.16 18.55 4.84
CA LYS A 157 3.02 18.53 3.65
C LYS A 157 3.87 17.26 3.60
N HIS A 158 3.76 16.49 2.52
CA HIS A 158 4.43 15.20 2.40
C HIS A 158 4.75 14.84 0.95
N VAL A 159 5.67 13.89 0.80
CA VAL A 159 5.98 13.21 -0.46
C VAL A 159 5.65 11.72 -0.31
N HIS A 160 5.00 11.17 -1.32
CA HIS A 160 4.83 9.74 -1.48
C HIS A 160 5.94 9.17 -2.33
N TYR A 161 6.38 7.96 -2.01
CA TYR A 161 7.41 7.29 -2.79
C TYR A 161 7.26 5.78 -2.75
N ARG A 162 7.82 5.12 -3.76
CA ARG A 162 7.99 3.67 -3.84
C ARG A 162 9.45 3.37 -4.13
N LEU A 163 9.96 2.36 -3.45
CA LEU A 163 11.28 1.79 -3.72
C LEU A 163 11.17 0.85 -4.92
N VAL A 164 12.01 1.02 -5.94
CA VAL A 164 12.07 0.14 -7.10
C VAL A 164 13.25 -0.81 -6.91
N ASN A 165 12.97 -2.09 -6.72
CA ASN A 165 14.00 -3.12 -6.52
C ASN A 165 14.51 -3.65 -7.87
N ALA A 166 15.73 -4.19 -7.89
CA ALA A 166 16.35 -4.72 -9.09
C ALA A 166 15.56 -5.87 -9.75
N ASN A 167 14.76 -6.60 -8.97
CA ASN A 167 13.89 -7.67 -9.44
C ASN A 167 12.57 -7.16 -10.08
N GLY A 168 12.38 -5.85 -10.22
CA GLY A 168 11.17 -5.26 -10.78
C GLY A 168 9.99 -5.17 -9.80
N MET A 169 10.20 -5.46 -8.52
CA MET A 169 9.20 -5.21 -7.49
C MET A 169 9.29 -3.77 -6.99
N LEU A 170 8.15 -3.12 -6.87
CA LEU A 170 7.98 -1.86 -6.17
C LEU A 170 7.47 -2.16 -4.77
N SER A 171 8.04 -1.48 -3.77
CA SER A 171 7.49 -1.49 -2.41
C SER A 171 6.07 -0.93 -2.39
N GLU A 172 5.36 -1.17 -1.30
CA GLU A 172 4.19 -0.37 -0.96
C GLU A 172 4.48 1.15 -0.99
N VAL A 173 3.43 1.95 -1.11
CA VAL A 173 3.52 3.41 -1.03
C VAL A 173 3.98 3.80 0.37
N LYS A 174 5.12 4.48 0.44
CA LYS A 174 5.64 5.08 1.66
C LYS A 174 5.41 6.58 1.62
N THR A 175 5.42 7.22 2.79
CA THR A 175 5.22 8.67 2.92
C THR A 175 6.31 9.24 3.80
N LYS A 176 6.84 10.39 3.41
CA LYS A 176 7.74 11.20 4.24
C LYS A 176 7.21 12.63 4.33
N THR A 177 7.11 13.16 5.55
CA THR A 177 6.77 14.56 5.79
C THR A 177 7.88 15.47 5.27
N VAL A 178 7.50 16.64 4.75
CA VAL A 178 8.42 17.60 4.16
C VAL A 178 8.22 18.96 4.83
N GLU A 179 9.33 19.63 5.15
CA GLU A 179 9.32 20.98 5.71
C GLU A 179 9.70 22.02 4.66
N CYS A 180 8.76 22.93 4.48
CA CYS A 180 8.73 24.17 3.71
C CYS A 180 7.39 24.83 4.08
#